data_AF-A0A8S2DXM8-F1
#
_entry.id   AF-A0A8S2DXM8-F1
#
_cell.length_a   1.000
_cell.length_b   1.000
_cell.length_c   1.000
_cell.angle_alpha   90.00
_cell.angle_beta   90.00
_cell.angle_gamma   90.00
#
_symmetry.space_group_name_H-M   'P 1'
#
loop_
_entity.id
_entity.type
_entity.pdbx_description
1 polymer ?
#
loop_
_entity_poly.entity_id
_entity_poly.type
_entity_poly.pdbx_seq_one_letter_code
_entity_poly.pdbx_strand_id
1 'polypeptide(L)' 'LLLDIVRLKGSHSAEHIRNTTEQILDHLSINDKVYKIITDNGSSMIKAYKFGLSVSDQNFEDEEANDEDSMDVDEQIGY' A
#
# COMPACT_ATOMS: atom_id res chain seq x y z
N LEU A 1 -10.31 -11.19 -19.33
CA LEU A 1 -8.96 -10.94 -19.86
C LEU A 1 -8.13 -10.40 -18.72
N LEU A 2 -7.04 -11.07 -18.38
CA LEU A 2 -6.07 -10.58 -17.39
C LEU A 2 -4.94 -9.91 -18.16
N LEU A 3 -4.59 -8.67 -17.78
CA LEU A 3 -3.56 -7.91 -18.48
C LEU A 3 -2.16 -8.26 -17.98
N ASP A 4 -1.99 -8.39 -16.67
CA ASP A 4 -0.69 -8.70 -16.06
C ASP A 4 -0.86 -9.27 -14.64
N ILE A 5 0.16 -9.96 -14.14
CA ILE A 5 0.31 -10.36 -12.73
C ILE A 5 1.74 -10.03 -12.29
N VAL A 6 1.87 -9.09 -11.36
CA VAL A 6 3.17 -8.71 -10.79
C VAL A 6 3.24 -9.13 -9.33
N ARG A 7 4.35 -9.79 -8.97
CA ARG A 7 4.67 -10.13 -7.58
C ARG A 7 5.67 -9.13 -7.03
N LEU A 8 5.21 -8.30 -6.09
CA LEU A 8 6.09 -7.39 -5.34
C LEU A 8 6.92 -8.18 -4.32
N LYS A 9 8.25 -8.02 -4.35
CA LYS A 9 9.17 -8.58 -3.37
C LYS A 9 9.65 -7.49 -2.40
N GLY A 10 9.95 -7.87 -1.16
CA GLY A 10 10.42 -6.93 -0.13
C GLY A 10 9.29 -6.10 0.50
N SER A 11 9.62 -4.90 0.97
CA SER A 11 8.66 -4.00 1.61
C SER A 11 7.62 -3.46 0.62
N HIS A 12 6.35 -3.47 1.02
CA HIS A 12 5.21 -3.02 0.22
C HIS A 12 4.77 -1.62 0.66
N SER A 13 5.71 -0.67 0.62
CA SER A 13 5.40 0.73 0.90
C SER A 13 4.46 1.31 -0.15
N ALA A 14 3.71 2.35 0.22
CA ALA A 14 2.83 3.08 -0.68
C ALA A 14 3.55 3.58 -1.94
N GLU A 15 4.76 4.12 -1.76
CA GLU A 15 5.60 4.60 -2.87
C GLU A 15 5.99 3.44 -3.81
N HIS A 16 6.40 2.30 -3.27
CA HIS A 16 6.79 1.14 -4.08
C HIS A 16 5.62 0.58 -4.88
N ILE A 17 4.44 0.51 -4.28
CA ILE A 17 3.19 0.12 -4.95
C ILE A 17 2.86 1.09 -6.10
N ARG A 18 2.92 2.39 -5.84
CA ARG A 18 2.63 3.43 -6.84
C ARG A 18 3.60 3.32 -8.02
N ASN A 19 4.89 3.32 -7.75
CA ASN A 19 5.92 3.28 -8.78
C ASN A 19 5.82 2.00 -9.61
N THR A 20 5.56 0.85 -8.98
CA THR A 20 5.38 -0.40 -9.72
C THR A 20 4.14 -0.36 -10.60
N THR A 21 3.05 0.23 -10.11
CA THR A 21 1.83 0.34 -10.91
C THR A 21 2.03 1.28 -12.11
N GLU A 22 2.70 2.43 -11.92
CA GLU A 22 3.06 3.33 -13.02
C GLU A 22 3.89 2.61 -14.08
N GLN A 23 4.89 1.82 -13.69
CA GLN A 23 5.69 1.02 -14.62
C GLN A 23 4.86 0.00 -15.42
N ILE A 24 3.89 -0.67 -14.78
CA ILE A 24 3.00 -1.62 -15.46
C ILE A 24 2.12 -0.89 -16.47
N LEU A 25 1.52 0.25 -16.08
CA LEU A 25 0.64 1.02 -16.94
C LEU A 25 1.41 1.65 -18.12
N ASP A 26 2.64 2.10 -17.90
CA ASP A 26 3.58 2.59 -18.91
C ASP A 26 3.90 1.48 -19.93
N HIS A 27 4.30 0.31 -19.43
CA HIS A 27 4.64 -0.85 -20.26
C HIS A 27 3.46 -1.28 -21.15
N LEU A 28 2.24 -1.19 -20.63
CA LEU A 28 1.01 -1.50 -21.37
C LEU A 28 0.49 -0.32 -22.22
N SER A 29 1.08 0.87 -22.10
CA SER A 29 0.64 2.11 -22.78
C SER A 29 -0.84 2.44 -22.50
N ILE A 30 -1.23 2.35 -21.21
CA ILE A 30 -2.61 2.56 -20.75
C ILE A 30 -2.74 3.54 -19.58
N ASN A 31 -1.71 4.32 -19.25
CA ASN A 31 -1.74 5.29 -18.14
C ASN A 31 -3.00 6.15 -18.12
N ASP A 32 -3.34 6.74 -19.27
CA ASP A 32 -4.50 7.65 -19.41
C ASP A 32 -5.84 6.92 -19.57
N LYS A 33 -5.84 5.58 -19.48
CA LYS A 33 -7.03 4.73 -19.68
C LYS A 33 -7.53 4.12 -18.37
N VAL A 34 -6.87 4.39 -17.24
CA VAL A 34 -7.31 3.91 -15.93
C VAL A 34 -8.40 4.82 -15.39
N TYR A 35 -9.63 4.31 -15.30
CA TYR A 35 -10.77 5.03 -14.74
C TYR A 35 -10.99 4.77 -13.25
N LYS A 36 -10.71 3.55 -12.78
CA LYS A 36 -10.98 3.12 -11.40
C LYS A 36 -10.01 2.04 -10.96
N ILE A 37 -9.58 2.11 -9.71
CA ILE A 37 -8.82 1.07 -9.02
C ILE A 37 -9.73 0.48 -7.94
N ILE A 38 -9.78 -0.86 -7.85
CA ILE A 38 -10.54 -1.59 -6.83
C ILE A 38 -9.54 -2.41 -6.01
N THR A 39 -9.58 -2.24 -4.70
CA THR A 39 -8.66 -2.84 -3.73
C THR A 39 -9.45 -3.30 -2.51
N ASP A 40 -8.86 -4.16 -1.71
CA ASP A 40 -9.32 -4.64 -0.40
C ASP A 40 -9.11 -3.62 0.75
N ASN A 41 -8.81 -2.36 0.42
CA ASN A 41 -8.52 -1.28 1.36
C ASN A 41 -7.23 -1.48 2.18
N GLY A 42 -6.24 -2.23 1.69
CA GLY A 42 -4.93 -2.30 2.32
C GLY A 42 -4.30 -0.90 2.53
N SER A 43 -3.79 -0.63 3.72
CA SER A 43 -3.33 0.71 4.13
C SER A 43 -2.28 1.30 3.17
N SER A 44 -1.30 0.51 2.74
CA SER A 44 -0.30 0.94 1.75
C SER A 44 -0.90 1.23 0.36
N MET A 45 -1.89 0.46 -0.09
CA MET A 45 -2.59 0.72 -1.36
C MET A 45 -3.37 2.02 -1.30
N ILE A 46 -4.09 2.24 -0.19
CA ILE A 46 -4.84 3.49 0.03
C ILE A 46 -3.89 4.70 0.03
N LYS A 47 -2.78 4.61 0.76
CA LYS A 47 -1.76 5.67 0.80
C LYS A 47 -1.13 5.91 -0.59
N ALA A 48 -0.91 4.87 -1.39
CA ALA A 48 -0.30 4.98 -2.73
C ALA A 48 -1.12 5.85 -3.69
N TYR A 49 -2.45 5.83 -3.59
CA TYR A 49 -3.36 6.56 -4.49
C TYR A 49 -4.07 7.75 -3.84
N LYS A 50 -3.90 7.97 -2.53
CA LYS A 50 -4.28 9.21 -1.84
C LYS A 50 -3.16 10.25 -1.79
N PHE A 51 -1.91 9.87 -2.12
CA PHE A 51 -0.76 10.78 -2.08
C PHE A 51 -0.92 11.93 -3.08
N GLY A 52 -1.06 13.16 -2.57
CA GLY A 52 -1.20 14.37 -3.39
C GLY A 52 -2.62 14.80 -3.77
N LEU A 53 -3.66 14.09 -3.29
CA LEU A 53 -5.03 14.59 -3.34
C LEU A 53 -5.31 15.41 -2.07
N SER A 54 -5.52 16.72 -2.22
CA SER A 54 -6.16 17.54 -1.19
C SER A 54 -7.54 16.94 -0.90
N VAL A 55 -7.62 16.16 0.17
CA VAL A 55 -8.81 15.40 0.55
C VAL A 55 -9.96 16.38 0.79
N SER A 56 -10.91 16.45 -0.13
CA SER A 56 -12.24 16.97 0.18
C SER A 56 -13.11 15.79 0.59
N ASP A 57 -13.32 15.70 1.91
CA ASP A 57 -14.47 15.14 2.59
C ASP A 57 -14.90 13.69 2.31
N GLN A 58 -14.02 12.75 2.66
CA GLN A 58 -14.47 11.49 3.26
C GLN A 58 -13.51 11.16 4.41
N ASN A 59 -13.93 11.47 5.64
CA ASN A 59 -13.27 11.04 6.88
C ASN A 59 -13.13 9.51 6.86
N PHE A 60 -11.94 9.02 6.55
CA PHE A 60 -11.51 7.70 6.97
C PHE A 60 -10.60 7.97 8.16
N GLU A 61 -11.08 7.65 9.35
CA GLU A 61 -10.31 7.79 10.59
C GLU A 61 -8.98 7.05 10.41
N ASP A 62 -7.88 7.80 10.45
CA ASP A 62 -6.53 7.28 10.46
C ASP A 62 -6.35 6.53 11.79
N GLU A 63 -6.53 5.21 11.80
CA GLU A 63 -5.86 4.39 12.80
C GLU A 63 -4.37 4.40 12.45
N GLU A 64 -3.64 5.34 13.07
CA GLU A 64 -2.20 5.26 13.20
C GLU A 64 -1.86 3.89 13.79
N ALA A 65 -1.43 2.96 12.94
CA ALA A 65 -0.80 1.73 13.36
C ALA A 65 0.47 2.13 14.13
N ASN A 66 0.34 2.17 15.45
CA ASN A 66 1.45 2.20 16.39
C ASN A 66 2.23 0.91 16.16
N ASP A 67 3.29 0.96 15.35
CA ASP A 67 4.32 -0.07 15.30
C ASP A 67 5.10 -0.04 16.63
N GLU A 68 4.46 -0.49 17.71
CA GLU A 68 5.15 -0.94 18.91
C GLU A 68 5.55 -2.40 18.68
N ASP A 69 6.76 -2.56 18.15
CA ASP A 69 7.55 -3.79 18.16
C ASP A 69 7.77 -4.23 19.62
N SER A 70 6.79 -4.92 20.22
CA SER A 70 6.95 -5.56 21.52
C SER A 70 7.83 -6.80 21.34
N MET A 71 9.13 -6.62 21.53
CA MET A 71 10.05 -7.73 21.74
C MET A 71 9.68 -8.42 23.07
N ASP A 72 8.94 -9.53 22.99
CA ASP A 72 8.80 -10.48 24.10
C ASP A 72 10.18 -11.07 24.40
N VAL A 73 10.85 -10.54 25.43
CA VAL A 73 12.09 -11.14 25.96
C VAL A 73 11.74 -11.96 27.19
N ASP A 74 11.83 -13.28 27.02
CA ASP A 74 11.53 -14.33 28.00
C ASP A 74 12.03 -14.01 29.43
N GLU A 75 11.11 -14.12 30.39
CA GLU A 75 11.36 -14.09 31.83
C GLU A 75 12.14 -15.34 32.25
N GLN A 76 13.46 -15.21 32.40
CA GLN A 76 14.31 -16.28 32.91
C GLN A 76 14.18 -16.39 34.45
N ILE A 77 13.30 -17.28 34.91
CA ILE A 77 13.27 -17.71 36.31
C ILE A 77 14.45 -18.67 36.55
N GLY A 78 15.39 -18.27 37.40
CA GLY A 78 16.50 -19.10 37.87
C GLY A 78 16.58 -19.08 39.39
N TYR A 79 16.45 -20.29 39.99
CA TYR A 79 16.55 -20.58 41.42
C TYR A 79 17.89 -20.21 42.05
#